data_AF-A0A806K203-F1
#
_entry.id   AF-A0A806K203-F1
#
_cell.length_a   1.000
_cell.length_b   1.000
_cell.length_c   1.000
_cell.angle_alpha   90.00
_cell.angle_beta   90.00
_cell.angle_gamma   90.00
#
_symmetry.space_group_name_H-M   'P 1'
#
loop_
_entity.id
_entity.type
_entity.pdbx_description
1 polymer ?
#
loop_
_entity_poly.entity_id
_entity_poly.type
_entity_poly.pdbx_seq_one_letter_code
_entity_poly.pdbx_strand_id
1 'polypeptide(L)'
;MMKARPTAVLVLTALLSVPAFGLDRITDHAGVLTAAERATLTAMIDTVSETYRFDLVIVTERSIGGAGLTGFADDFFDNGGFGFGPDSDGSLLLHVSDAREFRISGTGRGIRILGTYAGVKLRGDIAGYLREGRYFEAYQAFILNWEEFLQLEAVGRNYNFVYRWNGLITLIAWLLSFGIAFLIVTSWKGSMNTALKKTQAASYMVPGSLSFKEQKDSFLYSTVTKTKKDAKPAPGGGGGTHTGSSGKSHGGRGGKY
;
A
#
# COMPACT_ATOMS: atom_id res chain seq x y z
N MET A 1 79.82 17.03 27.24
CA MET A 1 78.47 17.24 27.80
C MET A 1 77.89 18.53 27.23
N MET A 2 76.92 18.45 26.31
CA MET A 2 75.72 19.30 26.26
C MET A 2 74.90 18.93 25.02
N LYS A 3 73.66 18.51 25.28
CA LYS A 3 72.66 18.06 24.32
C LYS A 3 72.13 19.25 23.51
N ALA A 4 72.27 19.22 22.19
CA ALA A 4 71.43 20.03 21.31
C ALA A 4 70.08 19.31 21.16
N ARG A 5 68.99 19.94 21.61
CA ARG A 5 67.61 19.48 21.40
C ARG A 5 66.99 20.29 20.25
N PRO A 6 66.16 19.67 19.40
CA PRO A 6 65.60 20.33 18.21
C PRO A 6 64.41 21.22 18.59
N THR A 7 64.44 22.49 18.21
CA THR A 7 63.26 23.37 18.20
C THR A 7 62.48 23.15 16.91
N ALA A 8 61.60 22.15 16.92
CA ALA A 8 60.55 21.99 15.93
C ALA A 8 59.47 23.04 16.21
N VAL A 9 59.47 24.13 15.45
CA VAL A 9 58.36 25.09 15.42
C VAL A 9 57.27 24.47 14.56
N LEU A 10 56.36 23.74 15.21
CA LEU A 10 55.12 23.28 14.60
C LEU A 10 54.16 24.47 14.56
N VAL A 11 54.20 25.26 13.47
CA VAL A 11 53.13 26.20 13.16
C VAL A 11 51.92 25.35 12.73
N LEU A 12 51.12 24.95 13.72
CA LEU A 12 49.79 24.42 13.51
C LEU A 12 48.91 25.60 13.07
N THR A 13 48.91 25.90 11.77
CA THR A 13 47.83 26.65 11.14
C THR A 13 46.57 25.82 11.32
N ALA A 14 45.86 26.07 12.44
CA ALA A 14 44.46 25.76 12.53
C ALA A 14 43.80 26.50 11.37
N LEU A 15 43.45 25.75 10.32
CA LEU A 15 42.46 26.17 9.34
C LEU A 15 41.19 26.42 10.16
N LEU A 16 41.01 27.65 10.62
CA LEU A 16 39.72 28.15 11.04
C LEU A 16 38.89 28.07 9.77
N SER A 17 38.19 26.95 9.59
CA SER A 17 37.01 26.89 8.75
C SER A 17 36.08 27.91 9.37
N VAL A 18 36.14 29.15 8.87
CA VAL A 18 35.18 30.19 9.18
C VAL A 18 33.86 29.55 8.77
N PRO A 19 32.97 29.21 9.71
CA PRO A 19 31.64 28.84 9.28
C PRO A 19 31.14 30.06 8.49
N ALA A 20 30.61 29.85 7.28
CA ALA A 20 30.21 30.89 6.34
C ALA A 20 29.03 31.73 6.88
N PHE A 21 29.22 32.36 8.04
CA PHE A 21 28.31 33.32 8.65
C PHE A 21 28.62 34.67 8.02
N GLY A 22 27.74 35.08 7.10
CA GLY A 22 27.77 36.41 6.49
C GLY A 22 27.80 36.44 4.97
N LEU A 23 27.86 35.30 4.29
CA LEU A 23 27.63 35.26 2.84
C LEU A 23 26.13 35.23 2.55
N ASP A 24 25.68 36.10 1.64
CA ASP A 24 24.30 36.11 1.19
C ASP A 24 24.05 34.91 0.26
N ARG A 25 23.43 33.87 0.81
CA ARG A 25 23.12 32.62 0.10
C ARG A 25 21.90 32.73 -0.81
N ILE A 26 21.16 33.86 -0.78
CA ILE A 26 20.01 34.08 -1.65
C ILE A 26 20.18 35.38 -2.44
N THR A 27 20.57 35.23 -3.69
CA THR A 27 20.69 36.35 -4.63
C THR A 27 19.48 36.40 -5.56
N ASP A 28 18.61 37.39 -5.35
CA ASP A 28 17.39 37.57 -6.15
C ASP A 28 17.47 38.83 -7.03
N HIS A 29 18.09 38.67 -8.20
CA HIS A 29 18.17 39.70 -9.25
C HIS A 29 16.93 39.73 -10.14
N ALA A 30 16.15 38.65 -10.19
CA ALA A 30 14.90 38.61 -10.95
C ALA A 30 13.79 39.46 -10.29
N GLY A 31 13.84 39.64 -8.97
CA GLY A 31 12.82 40.31 -8.18
C GLY A 31 11.58 39.43 -8.01
N VAL A 32 11.78 38.12 -7.91
CA VAL A 32 10.70 37.12 -7.78
C VAL A 32 10.31 36.84 -6.34
N LEU A 33 11.10 37.31 -5.37
CA LEU A 33 10.84 37.14 -3.94
C LEU A 33 10.57 38.47 -3.25
N THR A 34 9.62 38.44 -2.33
CA THR A 34 9.44 39.51 -1.34
C THR A 34 10.51 39.43 -0.25
N ALA A 35 10.70 40.52 0.50
CA ALA A 35 11.66 40.55 1.61
C ALA A 35 11.34 39.52 2.70
N ALA A 36 10.05 39.27 2.98
CA ALA A 36 9.61 38.30 3.98
C ALA A 36 9.87 36.85 3.54
N GLU A 37 9.63 36.56 2.25
CA GLU A 37 9.94 35.26 1.66
C GLU A 37 11.44 34.99 1.66
N ARG A 38 12.24 35.99 1.28
CA ARG A 38 13.71 35.89 1.30
C ARG A 38 14.22 35.59 2.72
N ALA A 39 13.76 36.36 3.72
CA ALA A 39 14.16 36.13 5.11
C ALA A 39 13.79 34.73 5.61
N THR A 40 12.62 34.23 5.20
CA THR A 40 12.17 32.87 5.54
C THR A 40 13.08 31.80 4.93
N LEU A 41 13.37 31.91 3.63
CA LEU A 41 14.26 30.98 2.94
C LEU A 41 15.68 31.03 3.50
N THR A 42 16.20 32.22 3.79
CA THR A 42 17.52 32.40 4.42
C THR A 42 17.59 31.67 5.77
N ALA A 43 16.60 31.84 6.63
CA ALA A 43 16.57 31.15 7.93
C ALA A 43 16.53 29.62 7.79
N MET A 44 15.81 29.10 6.79
CA MET A 44 15.79 27.66 6.49
C MET A 44 17.16 27.17 6.00
N ILE A 45 17.80 27.91 5.09
CA ILE A 45 19.14 27.59 4.59
C ILE A 45 20.17 27.61 5.72
N ASP A 46 20.13 28.61 6.59
CA ASP A 46 21.04 28.74 7.73
C ASP A 46 20.90 27.53 8.67
N THR A 47 19.67 27.11 8.95
CA THR A 47 19.40 25.92 9.75
C THR A 47 20.03 24.66 9.14
N VAL A 48 19.85 24.45 7.82
CA VAL A 48 20.44 23.30 7.11
C VAL A 48 21.97 23.38 7.12
N SER A 49 22.52 24.57 6.85
CA SER A 49 23.96 24.83 6.79
C SER A 49 24.64 24.56 8.13
N GLU A 50 24.03 25.02 9.22
CA GLU A 50 24.52 24.80 10.57
C GLU A 50 24.46 23.33 10.98
N THR A 51 23.34 22.66 10.69
CA THR A 51 23.07 21.29 11.12
C THR A 51 23.92 20.27 10.36
N TYR A 52 24.01 20.41 9.04
CA TYR A 52 24.62 19.40 8.18
C TYR A 52 25.98 19.79 7.63
N ARG A 53 26.49 21.00 7.92
CA ARG A 53 27.73 21.55 7.35
C ARG A 53 27.72 21.46 5.82
N PHE A 54 26.66 21.99 5.22
CA PHE A 54 26.39 21.92 3.78
C PHE A 54 25.73 23.21 3.32
N ASP A 55 26.33 23.93 2.36
CA ASP A 55 25.78 25.20 1.90
C ASP A 55 24.72 25.00 0.83
N LEU A 56 23.60 25.69 0.98
CA LEU A 56 22.57 25.79 -0.06
C LEU A 56 22.52 27.23 -0.56
N VAL A 57 22.63 27.40 -1.87
CA VAL A 57 22.66 28.71 -2.52
C VAL A 57 21.53 28.80 -3.53
N ILE A 58 20.80 29.91 -3.53
CA ILE A 58 19.71 30.19 -4.46
C ILE A 58 20.02 31.47 -5.21
N VAL A 59 20.08 31.38 -6.53
CA VAL A 59 20.35 32.49 -7.42
C VAL A 59 19.23 32.60 -8.41
N THR A 60 18.64 33.79 -8.51
CA THR A 60 17.63 34.07 -9.53
C THR A 60 18.09 35.22 -10.39
N GLU A 61 18.05 35.01 -11.70
CA GLU A 61 18.45 35.96 -12.72
C GLU A 61 17.31 36.22 -13.69
N ARG A 62 17.30 37.42 -14.28
CA ARG A 62 16.40 37.68 -15.42
C ARG A 62 16.90 36.96 -16.66
N SER A 63 18.15 37.24 -17.01
CA SER A 63 18.84 36.64 -18.14
C SER A 63 20.32 36.50 -17.83
N ILE A 64 20.90 35.38 -18.24
CA ILE A 64 22.35 35.13 -18.18
C ILE A 64 23.04 35.42 -19.52
N GLY A 65 22.33 36.10 -20.44
CA GLY A 65 22.82 36.42 -21.77
C GLY A 65 23.12 35.17 -22.60
N GLY A 66 24.33 35.09 -23.16
CA GLY A 66 24.83 33.95 -23.91
C GLY A 66 25.65 32.95 -23.08
N ALA A 67 25.76 33.15 -21.76
CA ALA A 67 26.46 32.22 -20.90
C ALA A 67 25.67 30.91 -20.78
N GLY A 68 26.36 29.78 -20.74
CA GLY A 68 25.72 28.49 -20.46
C GLY A 68 25.28 28.40 -19.00
N LEU A 69 24.08 27.87 -18.73
CA LEU A 69 23.52 27.76 -17.38
C LEU A 69 24.46 27.04 -16.40
N THR A 70 25.12 25.98 -16.84
CA THR A 70 26.05 25.22 -16.00
C THR A 70 27.28 26.05 -15.65
N GLY A 71 27.93 26.67 -16.64
CA GLY A 71 29.12 27.48 -16.39
C GLY A 71 28.83 28.66 -15.46
N PHE A 72 27.70 29.35 -15.68
CA PHE A 72 27.29 30.44 -14.79
C PHE A 72 27.04 29.94 -13.35
N ALA A 73 26.34 28.82 -13.18
CA ALA A 73 26.05 28.26 -11.87
C ALA A 73 27.33 27.84 -11.12
N ASP A 74 28.24 27.19 -11.82
CA ASP A 74 29.50 26.71 -11.25
C ASP A 74 30.43 27.90 -10.91
N ASP A 75 30.59 28.86 -11.82
CA ASP A 75 31.38 30.08 -11.60
C ASP A 75 30.82 30.92 -10.44
N PHE A 76 29.50 31.03 -10.29
CA PHE A 76 28.88 31.75 -9.18
C PHE A 76 29.17 31.07 -7.84
N PHE A 77 29.12 29.74 -7.80
CA PHE A 77 29.38 28.98 -6.58
C PHE A 77 30.85 29.12 -6.15
N ASP A 78 31.77 28.89 -7.08
CA ASP A 78 33.20 28.88 -6.81
C ASP A 78 33.74 30.27 -6.46
N ASN A 79 33.35 31.31 -7.21
CA ASN A 79 33.80 32.67 -6.96
C ASN A 79 33.12 33.31 -5.75
N GLY A 80 31.92 32.84 -5.38
CA GLY A 80 31.19 33.28 -4.20
C GLY A 80 31.75 32.76 -2.87
N GLY A 81 32.70 31.81 -2.92
CA GLY A 81 33.29 31.21 -1.73
C GLY A 81 32.30 30.35 -0.94
N PHE A 82 31.29 29.80 -1.62
CA PHE A 82 30.29 28.92 -1.01
C PHE A 82 30.83 27.50 -0.84
N GLY A 83 30.23 26.76 0.08
CA GLY A 83 30.57 25.37 0.36
C GLY A 83 31.31 25.21 1.68
N PHE A 84 31.09 24.06 2.32
CA PHE A 84 31.78 23.71 3.56
C PHE A 84 32.97 22.79 3.35
N GLY A 85 34.03 23.05 4.12
CA GLY A 85 35.20 22.18 4.16
C GLY A 85 36.06 22.24 2.88
N PRO A 86 37.08 21.36 2.79
CA PRO A 86 38.01 21.36 1.66
C PRO A 86 37.37 20.94 0.33
N ASP A 87 36.26 20.20 0.39
CA ASP A 87 35.55 19.69 -0.79
C ASP A 87 34.42 20.63 -1.25
N SER A 88 34.27 21.79 -0.59
CA SER A 88 33.23 22.80 -0.87
C SER A 88 31.82 22.19 -0.90
N ASP A 89 31.46 21.47 0.16
CA ASP A 89 30.19 20.77 0.28
C ASP A 89 29.00 21.72 0.16
N GLY A 90 28.24 21.61 -0.92
CA GLY A 90 27.06 22.43 -1.13
C GLY A 90 26.27 22.13 -2.40
N SER A 91 25.24 22.94 -2.63
CA SER A 91 24.44 22.92 -3.85
C SER A 91 23.90 24.30 -4.18
N LEU A 92 23.86 24.60 -5.48
CA LEU A 92 23.32 25.82 -6.02
C LEU A 92 22.10 25.56 -6.89
N LEU A 93 21.03 26.33 -6.67
CA LEU A 93 19.90 26.46 -7.59
C LEU A 93 19.99 27.79 -8.34
N LEU A 94 20.18 27.72 -9.65
CA LEU A 94 20.08 28.85 -10.56
C LEU A 94 18.70 28.83 -11.24
N HIS A 95 17.95 29.92 -11.16
CA HIS A 95 16.69 30.11 -11.88
C HIS A 95 16.78 31.33 -12.81
N VAL A 96 16.60 31.11 -14.11
CA VAL A 96 16.62 32.16 -15.13
C VAL A 96 15.19 32.41 -15.60
N SER A 97 14.61 33.53 -15.15
CA SER A 97 13.18 33.81 -15.30
C SER A 97 12.76 34.12 -16.76
N ASP A 98 13.58 34.81 -17.56
CA ASP A 98 13.24 35.13 -18.95
C ASP A 98 13.27 33.87 -19.84
N ALA A 99 14.25 33.01 -19.64
CA ALA A 99 14.37 31.73 -20.35
C ALA A 99 13.42 30.65 -19.82
N ARG A 100 12.86 30.85 -18.61
CA ARG A 100 12.10 29.84 -17.85
C ARG A 100 12.88 28.54 -17.64
N GLU A 101 14.18 28.68 -17.42
CA GLU A 101 15.09 27.57 -17.20
C GLU A 101 15.62 27.60 -15.77
N PHE A 102 15.97 26.42 -15.26
CA PHE A 102 16.64 26.32 -13.98
C PHE A 102 17.71 25.22 -14.02
N ARG A 103 18.77 25.41 -13.25
CA ARG A 103 19.87 24.49 -13.11
C ARG A 103 20.14 24.25 -11.63
N ILE A 104 20.38 22.99 -11.30
CA ILE A 104 20.84 22.60 -9.97
C ILE A 104 22.25 22.06 -10.14
N SER A 105 23.22 22.65 -9.45
CA SER A 105 24.58 22.15 -9.35
C SER A 105 24.85 21.67 -7.93
N GLY A 106 25.65 20.63 -7.78
CA GLY A 106 26.04 20.07 -6.49
C GLY A 106 27.54 19.91 -6.46
N THR A 107 28.16 20.22 -5.32
CA THR A 107 29.60 20.22 -5.09
C THR A 107 29.95 19.38 -3.87
N GLY A 108 31.17 18.86 -3.80
CA GLY A 108 31.61 17.99 -2.71
C GLY A 108 30.67 16.79 -2.48
N ARG A 109 30.20 16.63 -1.23
CA ARG A 109 29.17 15.65 -0.85
C ARG A 109 27.90 15.75 -1.69
N GLY A 110 27.56 16.95 -2.17
CA GLY A 110 26.38 17.19 -2.99
C GLY A 110 26.34 16.33 -4.25
N ILE A 111 27.49 16.07 -4.88
CA ILE A 111 27.59 15.21 -6.07
C ILE A 111 27.17 13.76 -5.74
N ARG A 112 27.60 13.27 -4.57
CA ARG A 112 27.31 11.90 -4.12
C ARG A 112 25.84 11.74 -3.70
N ILE A 113 25.31 12.74 -3.02
CA ILE A 113 23.93 12.76 -2.52
C ILE A 113 22.93 12.94 -3.67
N LEU A 114 23.23 13.83 -4.62
CA LEU A 114 22.39 14.16 -5.78
C LEU A 114 22.42 13.07 -6.88
N GLY A 115 22.48 11.81 -6.48
CA GLY A 115 22.37 10.67 -7.39
C GLY A 115 21.05 10.68 -8.18
N THR A 116 20.88 9.70 -9.07
CA THR A 116 19.79 9.67 -10.06
C THR A 116 18.40 9.91 -9.47
N TYR A 117 18.05 9.23 -8.37
CA TYR A 117 16.71 9.34 -7.77
C TYR A 117 16.48 10.66 -7.05
N ALA A 118 17.48 11.13 -6.28
CA ALA A 118 17.44 12.43 -5.61
C ALA A 118 17.30 13.56 -6.64
N GLY A 119 18.12 13.55 -7.69
CA GLY A 119 18.07 14.53 -8.76
C GLY A 119 16.75 14.54 -9.54
N VAL A 120 16.12 13.38 -9.77
CA VAL A 120 14.79 13.29 -10.41
C VAL A 120 13.70 13.86 -9.51
N LYS A 121 13.71 13.52 -8.22
CA LYS A 121 12.74 14.07 -7.26
C LYS A 121 12.89 15.60 -7.17
N LEU A 122 14.11 16.07 -6.89
CA LEU A 122 14.42 17.48 -6.72
C LEU A 122 14.00 18.31 -7.95
N ARG A 123 14.39 17.87 -9.16
CA ARG A 123 13.95 18.55 -10.39
C ARG A 123 12.44 18.50 -10.60
N GLY A 124 11.80 17.38 -10.27
CA GLY A 124 10.36 17.21 -10.43
C GLY A 124 9.57 18.21 -9.58
N ASP A 125 9.90 18.29 -8.30
CA ASP A 125 9.20 19.16 -7.34
C ASP A 125 9.41 20.64 -7.70
N ILE A 126 10.66 21.03 -7.97
CA ILE A 126 10.99 22.42 -8.34
C ILE A 126 10.32 22.80 -9.66
N ALA A 127 10.42 21.94 -10.69
CA ALA A 127 9.78 22.22 -11.99
C ALA A 127 8.25 22.32 -11.88
N GLY A 128 7.62 21.54 -10.98
CA GLY A 128 6.19 21.62 -10.71
C GLY A 128 5.79 23.01 -10.24
N TYR A 129 6.41 23.51 -9.18
CA TYR A 129 6.10 24.82 -8.62
C TYR A 129 6.50 25.98 -9.56
N LEU A 130 7.65 25.89 -10.25
CA LEU A 130 8.06 26.91 -11.22
C LEU A 130 7.08 27.06 -12.39
N ARG A 131 6.48 25.95 -12.86
CA ARG A 131 5.45 25.97 -13.92
C ARG A 131 4.17 26.66 -13.49
N GLU A 132 3.84 26.58 -12.21
CA GLU A 132 2.68 27.24 -11.60
C GLU A 132 2.95 28.72 -11.25
N GLY A 133 4.18 29.23 -11.47
CA GLY A 133 4.58 30.58 -11.07
C GLY A 133 4.79 30.75 -9.56
N ARG A 134 4.90 29.63 -8.83
CA ARG A 134 5.02 29.57 -7.37
C ARG A 134 6.49 29.53 -6.96
N TYR A 135 7.17 30.66 -7.08
CA TYR A 135 8.63 30.75 -6.93
C TYR A 135 9.10 30.46 -5.49
N PHE A 136 8.42 31.01 -4.49
CA PHE A 136 8.74 30.76 -3.09
C PHE A 136 8.66 29.27 -2.76
N GLU A 137 7.59 28.59 -3.16
CA GLU A 137 7.41 27.16 -2.91
C GLU A 137 8.41 26.30 -3.68
N ALA A 138 8.82 26.72 -4.87
CA ALA A 138 9.89 26.04 -5.61
C ALA A 138 11.22 26.07 -4.84
N TYR A 139 11.59 27.23 -4.28
CA TYR A 139 12.82 27.40 -3.51
C TYR A 139 12.74 26.75 -2.14
N GLN A 140 11.57 26.79 -1.51
CA GLN A 140 11.31 26.05 -0.29
C GLN A 140 11.45 24.54 -0.52
N ALA A 141 10.88 24.02 -1.61
CA ALA A 141 11.00 22.62 -1.98
C ALA A 141 12.46 22.21 -2.28
N PHE A 142 13.27 23.11 -2.84
CA PHE A 142 14.71 22.88 -2.99
C PHE A 142 15.39 22.65 -1.64
N ILE A 143 15.13 23.52 -0.65
CA ILE A 143 15.74 23.42 0.68
C ILE A 143 15.27 22.17 1.42
N LEU A 144 13.96 21.92 1.45
CA LEU A 144 13.37 20.77 2.15
C LEU A 144 13.82 19.43 1.56
N ASN A 145 13.95 19.34 0.23
CA ASN A 145 14.45 18.13 -0.40
C ASN A 145 15.93 17.89 -0.07
N TRP A 146 16.76 18.94 -0.06
CA TRP A 146 18.15 18.82 0.38
C TRP A 146 18.27 18.43 1.85
N GLU A 147 17.45 19.01 2.71
CA GLU A 147 17.37 18.63 4.12
C GLU A 147 17.04 17.13 4.27
N GLU A 148 16.03 16.62 3.56
CA GLU A 148 15.70 15.19 3.54
C GLU A 148 16.88 14.33 3.08
N PHE A 149 17.58 14.75 2.02
CA PHE A 149 18.73 14.00 1.51
C PHE A 149 19.91 13.99 2.48
N LEU A 150 20.19 15.12 3.14
CA LEU A 150 21.24 15.25 4.15
C LEU A 150 20.90 14.48 5.43
N GLN A 151 19.63 14.46 5.83
CA GLN A 151 19.14 13.61 6.92
C GLN A 151 19.40 12.13 6.65
N LEU A 152 19.13 11.68 5.42
CA LEU A 152 19.41 10.31 5.01
C LEU A 152 20.91 10.02 5.04
N GLU A 153 21.73 10.93 4.51
CA GLU A 153 23.20 10.76 4.52
C GLU A 153 23.73 10.66 5.96
N ALA A 154 23.23 11.49 6.87
CA ALA A 154 23.64 11.50 8.28
C ALA A 154 23.39 10.16 8.99
N VAL A 155 22.40 9.39 8.56
CA VAL A 155 22.13 8.02 9.07
C VAL A 155 22.76 6.92 8.21
N GLY A 156 23.66 7.28 7.29
CA GLY A 156 24.35 6.34 6.40
C GLY A 156 23.49 5.75 5.28
N ARG A 157 22.38 6.41 4.93
CA ARG A 157 21.47 6.02 3.85
C ARG A 157 21.51 7.05 2.72
N ASN A 158 21.03 6.66 1.54
CA ASN A 158 20.87 7.58 0.41
C ASN A 158 19.45 7.50 -0.12
N TYR A 159 18.98 8.60 -0.71
CA TYR A 159 17.69 8.62 -1.38
C TYR A 159 17.70 7.69 -2.60
N ASN A 160 16.87 6.66 -2.58
CA ASN A 160 16.85 5.60 -3.58
C ASN A 160 15.42 5.16 -3.94
N PHE A 161 15.30 4.23 -4.87
CA PHE A 161 14.00 3.68 -5.31
C PHE A 161 13.16 3.15 -4.14
N VAL A 162 13.77 2.38 -3.23
CA VAL A 162 13.06 1.75 -2.10
C VAL A 162 12.52 2.82 -1.17
N TYR A 163 13.32 3.84 -0.86
CA TYR A 163 12.91 4.94 -0.01
C TYR A 163 11.75 5.72 -0.65
N ARG A 164 11.86 6.07 -1.94
CA ARG A 164 10.80 6.75 -2.70
C ARG A 164 9.47 6.00 -2.66
N TRP A 165 9.50 4.67 -2.77
CA TRP A 165 8.30 3.83 -2.84
C TRP A 165 7.98 3.10 -1.53
N ASN A 166 8.61 3.47 -0.41
CA ASN A 166 8.51 2.73 0.85
C ASN A 166 7.05 2.59 1.32
N GLY A 167 6.25 3.66 1.22
CA GLY A 167 4.82 3.61 1.57
C GLY A 167 4.01 2.64 0.70
N LEU A 168 4.28 2.59 -0.61
CA LEU A 168 3.58 1.67 -1.50
C LEU A 168 4.04 0.22 -1.29
N ILE A 169 5.34 -0.01 -1.12
CA ILE A 169 5.92 -1.33 -0.87
C ILE A 169 5.38 -1.90 0.45
N THR A 170 5.32 -1.09 1.50
CA THR A 170 4.77 -1.50 2.79
C THR A 170 3.28 -1.82 2.68
N LEU A 171 2.48 -1.03 1.95
CA LEU A 171 1.07 -1.35 1.68
C LEU A 171 0.91 -2.66 0.90
N ILE A 172 1.71 -2.89 -0.14
CA ILE A 172 1.67 -4.14 -0.90
C ILE A 172 2.04 -5.33 -0.01
N ALA A 173 3.05 -5.17 0.86
CA ALA A 173 3.45 -6.21 1.81
C ALA A 173 2.30 -6.55 2.77
N TRP A 174 1.59 -5.54 3.30
CA TRP A 174 0.39 -5.75 4.12
C TRP A 174 -0.70 -6.50 3.36
N LEU A 175 -1.00 -6.07 2.12
CA LEU A 175 -2.03 -6.70 1.29
C LEU A 175 -1.71 -8.15 0.95
N LEU A 176 -0.45 -8.46 0.64
CA LEU A 176 0.00 -9.84 0.42
C LEU A 176 -0.15 -10.69 1.68
N SER A 177 0.21 -10.15 2.85
CA SER A 177 0.08 -10.84 4.12
C SER A 177 -1.39 -11.15 4.46
N PHE A 178 -2.26 -10.15 4.32
CA PHE A 178 -3.71 -10.33 4.49
C PHE A 178 -4.31 -11.29 3.46
N GLY A 179 -3.84 -11.23 2.20
CA GLY A 179 -4.28 -12.14 1.14
C GLY A 179 -3.98 -13.60 1.46
N ILE A 180 -2.76 -13.91 1.90
CA ILE A 180 -2.38 -15.27 2.29
C ILE A 180 -3.18 -15.74 3.51
N ALA A 181 -3.31 -14.89 4.54
CA ALA A 181 -4.11 -15.21 5.71
C ALA A 181 -5.58 -15.50 5.35
N PHE A 182 -6.16 -14.71 4.45
CA PHE A 182 -7.52 -14.89 3.96
C PHE A 182 -7.69 -16.22 3.21
N LEU A 183 -6.73 -16.61 2.36
CA LEU A 183 -6.75 -17.90 1.67
C LEU A 183 -6.70 -19.09 2.64
N ILE A 184 -5.89 -19.00 3.70
CA ILE A 184 -5.81 -20.04 4.73
C ILE A 184 -7.13 -20.15 5.50
N VAL A 185 -7.68 -19.03 5.97
CA VAL A 185 -8.94 -19.01 6.73
C VAL A 185 -10.12 -19.50 5.89
N THR A 186 -10.17 -19.14 4.60
CA THR A 186 -11.22 -19.63 3.70
C THR A 186 -11.10 -21.12 3.42
N SER A 187 -9.88 -21.65 3.28
CA SER A 187 -9.62 -23.10 3.18
C SER A 187 -10.05 -23.86 4.44
N TRP A 188 -9.72 -23.33 5.63
CA TRP A 188 -10.17 -23.90 6.90
C TRP A 188 -11.69 -23.85 7.04
N LYS A 189 -12.32 -22.72 6.70
CA LYS A 189 -13.78 -22.58 6.72
C LYS A 189 -14.47 -23.58 5.78
N GLY A 190 -13.92 -23.83 4.59
CA GLY A 190 -14.42 -24.83 3.66
C GLY A 190 -14.29 -26.27 4.18
N SER A 191 -13.29 -26.52 5.02
CA SER A 191 -13.06 -27.84 5.63
C SER A 191 -13.90 -28.08 6.89
N MET A 192 -14.63 -27.08 7.40
CA MET A 192 -15.49 -27.23 8.57
C MET A 192 -16.84 -27.82 8.20
N ASN A 193 -17.09 -29.05 8.65
CA ASN A 193 -18.42 -29.65 8.61
C ASN A 193 -19.30 -28.94 9.65
N THR A 194 -19.99 -27.88 9.22
CA THR A 194 -20.88 -27.12 10.08
C THR A 194 -22.11 -27.98 10.38
N ALA A 195 -22.19 -28.50 11.59
CA ALA A 195 -23.39 -29.20 12.06
C ALA A 195 -24.58 -28.23 11.96
N LEU A 196 -25.44 -28.45 10.96
CA LEU A 196 -26.71 -27.74 10.83
C LEU A 196 -27.48 -27.94 12.14
N LYS A 197 -28.05 -26.86 12.69
CA LYS A 197 -28.96 -26.94 13.85
C LYS A 197 -30.11 -27.86 13.47
N LYS A 198 -30.08 -29.13 13.89
CA LYS A 198 -31.16 -30.08 13.64
C LYS A 198 -32.33 -29.71 14.54
N THR A 199 -33.43 -29.28 13.92
CA THR A 199 -34.69 -28.94 14.59
C THR A 199 -35.53 -30.17 14.94
N GLN A 200 -35.09 -31.40 14.59
CA GLN A 200 -35.82 -32.64 14.89
C GLN A 200 -35.04 -33.57 15.83
N ALA A 201 -35.73 -34.04 16.88
CA ALA A 201 -35.22 -34.95 17.92
C ALA A 201 -35.06 -36.41 17.47
N ALA A 202 -35.42 -36.75 16.22
CA ALA A 202 -35.35 -38.13 15.70
C ALA A 202 -33.93 -38.73 15.73
N SER A 203 -32.89 -37.90 15.75
CA SER A 203 -31.48 -38.34 15.85
C SER A 203 -31.11 -38.87 17.25
N TYR A 204 -31.98 -38.68 18.25
CA TYR A 204 -31.82 -39.18 19.62
C TYR A 204 -32.76 -40.36 19.96
N MET A 205 -33.57 -40.81 18.99
CA MET A 205 -34.45 -41.97 19.17
C MET A 205 -33.80 -43.20 18.54
N VAL A 206 -33.43 -44.19 19.37
CA VAL A 206 -32.95 -45.48 18.89
C VAL A 206 -34.17 -46.33 18.48
N PRO A 207 -34.26 -46.81 17.23
CA PRO A 207 -35.38 -47.64 16.78
C PRO A 207 -35.51 -48.88 17.69
N GLY A 208 -36.66 -49.03 18.34
CA GLY A 208 -36.94 -50.15 19.24
C GLY A 208 -36.49 -49.98 20.70
N SER A 209 -35.90 -48.83 21.09
CA SER A 209 -35.48 -48.60 22.49
C SER A 209 -36.60 -48.12 23.42
N LEU A 210 -37.78 -47.83 22.87
CA LEU A 210 -38.96 -47.46 23.65
C LEU A 210 -39.79 -48.73 23.91
N SER A 211 -39.53 -49.40 25.04
CA SER A 211 -40.42 -50.45 25.55
C SER A 211 -41.46 -49.83 26.47
N PHE A 212 -42.69 -49.67 25.99
CA PHE A 212 -43.81 -49.33 26.86
C PHE A 212 -44.19 -50.58 27.68
N LYS A 213 -43.82 -50.60 28.96
CA LYS A 213 -44.16 -51.72 29.87
C LYS A 213 -45.64 -51.73 30.27
N GLU A 214 -46.36 -50.63 30.08
CA GLU A 214 -47.81 -50.55 30.28
C GLU A 214 -48.48 -50.03 29.01
N GLN A 215 -49.28 -50.89 28.41
CA GLN A 215 -50.29 -50.52 27.41
C GLN A 215 -51.65 -50.55 28.12
N LYS A 216 -52.27 -49.38 28.28
CA LYS A 216 -53.65 -49.25 28.79
C LYS A 216 -54.55 -48.80 27.64
N ASP A 217 -55.29 -49.74 27.07
CA ASP A 217 -56.36 -49.44 26.13
C ASP A 217 -57.65 -49.15 26.90
N SER A 218 -58.18 -47.93 26.76
CA SER A 218 -59.50 -47.58 27.27
C SER A 218 -60.52 -47.76 26.14
N PHE A 219 -61.29 -48.85 26.22
CA PHE A 219 -62.34 -49.16 25.26
C PHE A 219 -63.57 -48.30 25.57
N LEU A 220 -63.83 -47.25 24.78
CA LEU A 220 -64.84 -46.25 25.13
C LEU A 220 -66.25 -46.60 24.66
N TYR A 221 -66.44 -47.26 23.50
CA TYR A 221 -67.78 -47.63 23.03
C TYR A 221 -67.76 -48.89 22.16
N SER A 222 -68.80 -49.73 22.29
CA SER A 222 -69.09 -50.81 21.34
C SER A 222 -70.51 -50.67 20.80
N THR A 223 -70.65 -50.73 19.47
CA THR A 223 -71.96 -50.76 18.82
C THR A 223 -72.21 -52.21 18.38
N VAL A 224 -73.18 -52.86 19.01
CA VAL A 224 -73.53 -54.25 18.74
C VAL A 224 -74.82 -54.30 17.90
N THR A 225 -74.71 -54.79 16.67
CA THR A 225 -75.87 -55.14 15.82
C THR A 225 -76.04 -56.66 15.82
N LYS A 226 -77.18 -57.16 16.34
CA LYS A 226 -77.55 -58.59 16.31
C LYS A 226 -78.61 -58.83 15.24
N THR A 227 -78.35 -59.76 14.33
CA THR A 227 -79.33 -60.23 13.33
C THR A 227 -79.71 -61.69 13.66
N LYS A 228 -81.01 -61.97 13.71
CA LYS A 228 -81.57 -63.30 14.07
C LYS A 228 -81.42 -64.26 12.89
N LYS A 229 -81.08 -65.53 13.19
CA LYS A 229 -80.84 -66.59 12.21
C LYS A 229 -82.00 -67.59 12.25
N ASP A 230 -82.81 -67.64 11.21
CA ASP A 230 -83.93 -68.59 11.11
C ASP A 230 -83.56 -69.85 10.31
N ALA A 231 -84.21 -70.96 10.67
CA ALA A 231 -83.85 -72.35 10.40
C ALA A 231 -84.33 -72.88 9.03
N LYS A 232 -83.69 -73.99 8.60
CA LYS A 232 -83.95 -74.74 7.34
C LYS A 232 -85.35 -75.39 7.28
N PRO A 233 -85.83 -75.80 6.08
CA PRO A 233 -85.66 -77.21 5.66
C PRO A 233 -85.32 -77.42 4.16
N ALA A 234 -84.78 -78.60 3.83
CA ALA A 234 -84.54 -79.15 2.47
C ALA A 234 -85.86 -79.73 1.88
N PRO A 235 -86.07 -80.03 0.56
CA PRO A 235 -85.19 -80.83 -0.34
C PRO A 235 -85.27 -80.56 -1.89
N GLY A 236 -84.42 -81.23 -2.69
CA GLY A 236 -84.82 -81.83 -3.99
C GLY A 236 -84.44 -81.16 -5.34
N GLY A 237 -83.75 -81.94 -6.21
CA GLY A 237 -83.82 -81.97 -7.70
C GLY A 237 -83.29 -80.74 -8.48
N GLY A 238 -82.59 -80.79 -9.61
CA GLY A 238 -82.37 -81.82 -10.64
C GLY A 238 -82.38 -81.14 -12.03
N GLY A 239 -81.42 -81.48 -12.92
CA GLY A 239 -81.40 -81.11 -14.35
C GLY A 239 -80.26 -80.15 -14.71
N GLY A 240 -79.46 -80.35 -15.76
CA GLY A 240 -79.54 -81.29 -16.88
C GLY A 240 -78.96 -80.60 -18.11
N THR A 241 -77.83 -81.13 -18.60
CA THR A 241 -77.06 -80.68 -19.77
C THR A 241 -77.82 -80.94 -21.09
N HIS A 242 -77.57 -80.17 -22.16
CA HIS A 242 -77.60 -80.74 -23.52
C HIS A 242 -76.65 -80.06 -24.51
N THR A 243 -76.23 -80.87 -25.48
CA THR A 243 -75.28 -80.76 -26.60
C THR A 243 -76.00 -80.27 -27.88
N GLY A 244 -75.36 -79.82 -28.98
CA GLY A 244 -73.96 -79.88 -29.39
C GLY A 244 -73.72 -79.47 -30.86
N SER A 245 -72.91 -80.28 -31.56
CA SER A 245 -72.48 -80.27 -32.98
C SER A 245 -71.62 -79.11 -33.50
N SER A 246 -70.29 -79.22 -33.33
CA SER A 246 -69.23 -78.81 -34.30
C SER A 246 -67.84 -78.69 -33.68
N GLY A 247 -67.67 -78.88 -32.37
CA GLY A 247 -66.36 -79.10 -31.73
C GLY A 247 -65.36 -77.98 -31.97
N LYS A 248 -65.36 -76.95 -31.12
CA LYS A 248 -64.28 -75.95 -31.03
C LYS A 248 -64.39 -75.16 -29.72
N SER A 249 -63.25 -75.00 -29.04
CA SER A 249 -63.01 -74.02 -27.98
C SER A 249 -62.57 -72.72 -28.64
N HIS A 250 -63.13 -71.58 -28.22
CA HIS A 250 -62.64 -70.26 -28.63
C HIS A 250 -62.75 -69.25 -27.48
N GLY A 251 -61.62 -68.60 -27.21
CA GLY A 251 -61.55 -67.36 -26.46
C GLY A 251 -61.80 -66.14 -27.36
N GLY A 252 -62.03 -64.99 -26.72
CA GLY A 252 -62.14 -63.70 -27.40
C GLY A 252 -61.77 -62.56 -26.47
N ARG A 253 -60.80 -61.74 -26.91
CA ARG A 253 -60.48 -60.40 -26.40
C ARG A 253 -61.26 -59.35 -27.19
N GLY A 254 -61.58 -58.24 -26.54
CA GLY A 254 -61.99 -56.97 -27.14
C GLY A 254 -62.50 -56.07 -26.01
N GLY A 255 -62.20 -54.79 -25.89
CA GLY A 255 -61.68 -53.77 -26.82
C GLY A 255 -62.30 -52.44 -26.37
N LYS A 256 -61.54 -51.35 -26.41
CA LYS A 256 -61.79 -50.10 -25.68
C LYS A 256 -62.99 -49.26 -26.18
N TYR A 257 -63.47 -48.41 -25.27
CA TYR A 257 -63.43 -46.95 -25.42
C TYR A 257 -62.65 -46.39 -24.23
#